data_AF-Q8XX50-F1
#
_entry.id   AF-Q8XX50-F1
#
_cell.length_a   1.000
_cell.length_b   1.000
_cell.length_c   1.000
_cell.angle_alpha   90.00
_cell.angle_beta   90.00
_cell.angle_gamma   90.00
#
_symmetry.space_group_name_H-M   'P 1'
#
loop_
_entity.id
_entity.type
_entity.pdbx_description
1 polymer ?
#
loop_
_entity_poly.entity_id
_entity_poly.type
_entity_poly.pdbx_seq_one_letter_code
_entity_poly.pdbx_strand_id
1 'polypeptide(L)'
;MIRRWINAWQRHGKSGLRKKHEAYSAEFKLTVLQRMWRDELSYQQVSAVFDLREAGGVSRWDRQYHEGGFDALQPRRKGGAPIMSQSKQDPQPAAQPAQDERSREDLLKENECLRAEVAYLKKLDALLRAKQQQAPKKKRKS
;
A
#
# COMPACT_ATOMS: atom_id res chain seq x y z
N MET A 1 -15.36 15.95 -21.66
CA MET A 1 -13.93 15.93 -22.06
C MET A 1 -13.31 17.32 -22.21
N ILE A 2 -13.97 18.32 -22.79
CA ILE A 2 -13.40 19.67 -23.03
C ILE A 2 -13.21 20.50 -21.73
N ARG A 3 -14.15 20.40 -20.77
CA ARG A 3 -14.13 21.18 -19.52
C ARG A 3 -12.87 20.98 -18.66
N ARG A 4 -12.24 19.81 -18.74
CA ARG A 4 -11.00 19.49 -17.99
C ARG A 4 -9.79 20.23 -18.56
N TRP A 5 -9.75 20.43 -19.88
CA TRP A 5 -8.68 21.16 -20.57
C TRP A 5 -8.80 22.66 -20.35
N ILE A 6 -10.02 23.19 -20.35
CA ILE A 6 -10.29 24.60 -20.02
C ILE A 6 -9.87 24.91 -18.59
N ASN A 7 -10.25 24.07 -17.62
CA ASN A 7 -9.82 24.25 -16.23
C ASN A 7 -8.31 24.15 -16.04
N ALA A 8 -7.66 23.19 -16.71
CA ALA A 8 -6.21 23.05 -16.66
C ALA A 8 -5.47 24.25 -17.25
N TRP A 9 -5.99 24.81 -18.36
CA TRP A 9 -5.47 26.05 -18.95
C TRP A 9 -5.69 27.23 -18.00
N GLN A 10 -6.90 27.44 -17.49
CA GLN A 10 -7.19 28.57 -16.61
C GLN A 10 -6.32 28.57 -15.34
N ARG A 11 -6.02 27.40 -14.77
CA ARG A 11 -5.24 27.28 -13.53
C ARG A 11 -3.73 27.32 -13.73
N HIS A 12 -3.21 26.77 -14.83
CA HIS A 12 -1.78 26.52 -14.99
C HIS A 12 -1.22 26.98 -16.35
N GLY A 13 -2.03 27.62 -17.19
CA GLY A 13 -1.65 28.09 -18.52
C GLY A 13 -1.14 26.98 -19.43
N LYS A 14 -0.17 27.30 -20.29
CA LYS A 14 0.49 26.33 -21.19
C LYS A 14 1.10 25.13 -20.45
N SER A 15 1.45 25.28 -19.17
CA SER A 15 2.04 24.21 -18.37
C SER A 15 1.01 23.16 -17.92
N GLY A 16 -0.26 23.56 -17.74
CA GLY A 16 -1.37 22.65 -17.43
C GLY A 16 -1.79 21.74 -18.59
N LEU A 17 -1.43 22.13 -19.81
CA LEU A 17 -1.67 21.36 -21.04
C LEU A 17 -0.48 20.44 -21.38
N ARG A 18 0.67 20.63 -20.74
CA ARG A 18 1.82 19.75 -20.92
C ARG A 18 1.57 18.43 -20.19
N LYS A 19 1.72 17.32 -20.94
CA LYS A 19 1.68 15.98 -20.37
C LYS A 19 2.90 15.80 -19.45
N LYS A 20 2.72 16.00 -18.15
CA LYS A 20 3.73 15.65 -17.15
C LYS A 20 3.81 14.13 -17.07
N HIS A 21 4.94 13.57 -17.52
CA HIS A 21 5.34 12.20 -17.20
C HIS A 21 6.33 12.30 -16.04
N GLU A 22 5.80 12.30 -14.82
CA GLU A 22 6.63 12.13 -13.64
C GLU A 22 6.94 10.64 -13.47
N ALA A 23 8.22 10.30 -13.66
CA ALA A 23 8.72 9.00 -13.27
C ALA A 23 9.00 9.05 -11.76
N TYR A 24 8.15 8.41 -10.97
CA TYR A 24 8.36 8.28 -9.54
C TYR A 24 9.42 7.20 -9.27
N SER A 25 10.41 7.52 -8.43
CA SER A 25 11.39 6.55 -7.96
C SER A 25 10.72 5.47 -7.10
N ALA A 26 11.35 4.29 -7.03
CA ALA A 26 10.85 3.18 -6.21
C ALA A 26 10.72 3.60 -4.73
N GLU A 27 11.72 4.32 -4.24
CA GLU A 27 11.76 4.86 -2.87
C GLU A 27 10.61 5.81 -2.59
N PHE A 28 10.34 6.75 -3.51
CA PHE A 28 9.23 7.68 -3.35
C PHE A 28 7.89 6.94 -3.27
N LYS A 29 7.67 5.96 -4.16
CA LYS A 29 6.45 5.13 -4.10
C LYS A 29 6.33 4.40 -2.77
N LEU A 30 7.43 3.85 -2.26
CA LEU A 30 7.44 3.17 -0.97
C LEU A 30 7.10 4.14 0.17
N THR A 31 7.67 5.35 0.18
CA THR A 31 7.34 6.37 1.20
C THR A 31 5.86 6.73 1.17
N VAL A 32 5.28 6.86 -0.03
CA VAL A 32 3.85 7.13 -0.21
C VAL A 32 2.99 6.00 0.36
N LEU A 33 3.32 4.74 0.05
CA LEU A 33 2.59 3.56 0.56
C LEU A 33 2.74 3.38 2.07
N GLN A 34 3.94 3.55 2.62
CA GLN A 34 4.16 3.52 4.07
C GLN A 34 3.34 4.57 4.78
N ARG A 35 3.27 5.79 4.23
CA ARG A 35 2.45 6.86 4.79
C ARG A 35 0.96 6.53 4.72
N MET A 36 0.52 5.92 3.62
CA MET A 36 -0.85 5.45 3.44
C MET A 36 -1.25 4.45 4.53
N TRP A 37 -0.43 3.43 4.77
CA TRP A 37 -0.72 2.40 5.77
C TRP A 37 -0.64 2.93 7.20
N ARG A 38 0.33 3.82 7.48
CA ARG A 38 0.51 4.39 8.82
C ARG A 38 -0.66 5.29 9.25
N ASP A 39 -1.15 6.09 8.31
CA ASP A 39 -2.19 7.08 8.57
C ASP A 39 -3.59 6.60 8.09
N GLU A 40 -3.72 5.33 7.68
CA GLU A 40 -4.94 4.68 7.16
C GLU A 40 -5.67 5.50 6.08
N LEU A 41 -4.89 6.14 5.20
CA LEU A 41 -5.42 7.06 4.20
C LEU A 41 -5.96 6.30 2.97
N SER A 42 -7.06 6.77 2.41
CA SER A 42 -7.52 6.29 1.10
C SER A 42 -6.59 6.72 -0.03
N TYR A 43 -6.61 5.98 -1.15
CA TYR A 43 -5.82 6.34 -2.34
C TYR A 43 -6.05 7.78 -2.82
N GLN A 44 -7.28 8.28 -2.68
CA GLN A 44 -7.64 9.66 -3.03
C GLN A 44 -6.96 10.67 -2.09
N GLN A 45 -7.04 10.43 -0.78
CA GLN A 45 -6.42 11.29 0.23
C GLN A 45 -4.90 11.33 0.07
N VAL A 46 -4.26 10.17 -0.10
CA VAL A 46 -2.81 10.09 -0.34
C VAL A 46 -2.43 10.84 -1.61
N SER A 47 -3.20 10.69 -2.68
CA SER A 47 -2.93 11.42 -3.93
C SER A 47 -3.02 12.93 -3.75
N ALA A 48 -3.94 13.42 -2.91
CA ALA A 48 -4.04 14.84 -2.61
C ALA A 48 -2.86 15.33 -1.73
N VAL A 49 -2.42 14.53 -0.74
CA VAL A 49 -1.31 14.88 0.17
C VAL A 49 0.02 14.99 -0.58
N PHE A 50 0.28 14.07 -1.52
CA PHE A 50 1.53 14.02 -2.29
C PHE A 50 1.44 14.69 -3.66
N ASP A 51 0.36 15.44 -3.94
CA ASP A 51 0.05 16.07 -5.23
C ASP A 51 0.23 15.12 -6.43
N LEU A 52 -0.23 13.88 -6.27
CA LEU A 52 -0.15 12.87 -7.30
C LEU A 52 -1.25 13.06 -8.32
N ARG A 53 -0.87 12.94 -9.59
CA ARG A 53 -1.77 13.18 -10.72
C ARG A 53 -3.01 12.27 -10.73
N GLU A 54 -2.87 11.03 -10.28
CA GLU A 54 -3.95 10.04 -10.29
C GLU A 54 -3.86 9.08 -9.09
N ALA A 55 -4.94 8.97 -8.32
CA ALA A 55 -5.10 7.98 -7.25
C ALA A 55 -4.97 6.53 -7.75
N GLY A 56 -5.31 6.28 -9.02
CA GLY A 56 -5.11 4.98 -9.66
C GLY A 56 -3.64 4.56 -9.78
N GLY A 57 -2.71 5.53 -9.75
CA GLY A 57 -1.28 5.25 -9.67
C GLY A 57 -0.89 4.62 -8.34
N VAL A 58 -1.44 5.14 -7.23
CA VAL A 58 -1.19 4.63 -5.87
C VAL A 58 -1.72 3.22 -5.71
N SER A 59 -2.95 2.95 -6.16
CA SER A 59 -3.54 1.60 -6.14
C SER A 59 -2.69 0.59 -6.94
N ARG A 60 -2.09 1.02 -8.06
CA ARG A 60 -1.18 0.16 -8.82
C ARG A 60 0.11 -0.14 -8.07
N TRP A 61 0.68 0.85 -7.38
CA TRP A 61 1.88 0.66 -6.57
C TRP A 61 1.62 -0.25 -5.38
N ASP A 62 0.47 -0.08 -4.71
CA ASP A 62 0.05 -0.93 -3.59
C ASP A 62 -0.03 -2.39 -4.02
N ARG A 63 -0.70 -2.64 -5.16
CA ARG A 63 -0.74 -3.98 -5.76
C ARG A 63 0.65 -4.52 -6.12
N GLN A 64 1.51 -3.71 -6.75
CA GLN A 64 2.87 -4.12 -7.09
C GLN A 64 3.67 -4.50 -5.85
N TYR A 65 3.51 -3.74 -4.77
CA TYR A 65 4.17 -4.03 -3.50
C TYR A 65 3.68 -5.34 -2.88
N HIS A 66 2.37 -5.61 -2.93
CA HIS A 66 1.82 -6.89 -2.46
C HIS A 66 2.23 -8.08 -3.33
N GLU A 67 2.46 -7.90 -4.63
CA GLU A 67 2.84 -8.98 -5.55
C GLU A 67 4.34 -9.27 -5.56
N GLY A 68 5.20 -8.28 -5.33
CA GLY A 68 6.66 -8.47 -5.46
C GLY A 68 7.51 -7.49 -4.64
N GLY A 69 6.94 -6.95 -3.56
CA GLY A 69 7.64 -6.12 -2.60
C GLY A 69 8.26 -4.86 -3.20
N PHE A 70 9.39 -4.45 -2.65
CA PHE A 70 10.10 -3.24 -3.08
C PHE A 70 10.64 -3.35 -4.52
N ASP A 71 11.10 -4.53 -4.93
CA ASP A 71 11.68 -4.74 -6.27
C ASP A 71 10.63 -4.57 -7.38
N ALA A 72 9.37 -4.91 -7.10
CA ALA A 72 8.25 -4.67 -8.02
C ALA A 72 7.90 -3.18 -8.19
N LEU A 73 8.29 -2.31 -7.25
CA LEU A 73 8.11 -0.86 -7.38
C LEU A 73 9.17 -0.21 -8.27
N GLN A 74 10.29 -0.89 -8.52
CA GLN A 74 11.36 -0.37 -9.33
C GLN A 74 10.89 -0.12 -10.78
N PRO A 75 11.39 0.93 -11.45
CA PRO A 75 11.17 1.11 -12.87
C PRO A 75 11.70 -0.13 -13.60
N ARG A 76 10.80 -0.97 -14.11
CA ARG A 76 11.20 -2.16 -14.86
C ARG A 76 12.07 -1.69 -16.03
N ARG A 77 13.34 -2.12 -16.03
CA ARG A 77 14.27 -1.80 -17.12
C ARG A 77 13.59 -2.27 -18.41
N LYS A 78 13.46 -1.34 -19.35
CA LYS A 78 12.89 -1.57 -20.68
C LYS A 78 13.89 -2.42 -21.49
N GLY A 79 14.13 -3.65 -21.06
CA GLY A 79 15.01 -4.60 -21.72
C GLY A 79 14.23 -5.36 -22.77
N GLY A 80 14.39 -4.94 -24.03
CA GLY A 80 14.03 -5.68 -25.24
C GLY A 80 12.55 -6.00 -25.45
N ALA A 81 11.90 -5.30 -26.37
CA ALA A 81 10.75 -5.91 -27.03
C ALA A 81 11.23 -7.20 -27.73
N PRO A 82 10.57 -8.36 -27.57
CA PRO A 82 10.82 -9.47 -28.48
C PRO A 82 10.44 -9.00 -29.88
N ILE A 83 11.38 -9.14 -30.80
CA ILE A 83 11.14 -8.97 -32.23
C ILE A 83 9.98 -9.90 -32.62
N MET A 84 9.02 -9.33 -33.35
CA MET A 84 7.70 -9.88 -33.65
C MET A 84 7.67 -11.38 -33.97
N SER A 85 6.74 -12.11 -33.36
CA SER A 85 5.97 -13.12 -34.06
C SER A 85 4.51 -13.00 -33.63
N GLN A 86 3.65 -12.75 -34.60
CA GLN A 86 2.20 -12.77 -34.42
C GLN A 86 1.79 -14.22 -34.11
N SER A 87 1.19 -14.46 -32.95
CA SER A 87 0.32 -15.62 -32.78
C SER A 87 -0.96 -15.17 -32.07
N LYS A 88 -2.07 -15.65 -32.60
CA LYS A 88 -3.43 -15.33 -32.18
C LYS A 88 -3.60 -15.70 -30.70
N GLN A 89 -4.10 -14.76 -29.90
CA GLN A 89 -4.48 -15.03 -28.51
C GLN A 89 -5.81 -15.78 -28.50
N ASP A 90 -5.78 -17.06 -28.20
CA ASP A 90 -6.89 -17.72 -27.52
C ASP A 90 -6.85 -17.29 -26.03
N PRO A 91 -7.99 -16.93 -25.41
CA PRO A 91 -7.99 -16.56 -24.00
C PRO A 91 -7.92 -17.82 -23.14
N GLN A 92 -6.72 -18.16 -22.66
CA GLN A 92 -6.54 -19.22 -21.66
C GLN A 92 -6.84 -18.68 -20.25
N PRO A 93 -7.46 -19.48 -19.35
CA PRO A 93 -8.00 -18.99 -18.08
C PRO A 93 -6.91 -18.63 -17.07
N ALA A 94 -7.24 -17.62 -16.26
CA ALA A 94 -6.51 -17.11 -15.09
C ALA A 94 -5.47 -18.07 -14.48
N ALA A 95 -4.20 -17.81 -14.76
CA ALA A 95 -3.11 -18.28 -13.93
C ALA A 95 -3.21 -17.56 -12.58
N GLN A 96 -3.46 -18.34 -11.54
CA GLN A 96 -3.34 -17.91 -10.15
C GLN A 96 -1.95 -17.31 -9.95
N PRO A 97 -1.80 -16.15 -9.28
CA PRO A 97 -0.48 -15.69 -8.93
C PRO A 97 0.09 -16.72 -7.95
N ALA A 98 1.26 -17.26 -8.28
CA ALA A 98 2.09 -18.00 -7.36
C ALA A 98 2.47 -17.06 -6.21
N GLN A 99 1.59 -17.06 -5.20
CA GLN A 99 1.79 -16.46 -3.90
C GLN A 99 2.91 -17.24 -3.21
N ASP A 100 3.77 -16.51 -2.50
CA ASP A 100 4.73 -16.97 -1.49
C ASP A 100 4.85 -18.50 -1.34
N GLU A 101 6.03 -19.06 -1.60
CA GLU A 101 6.35 -20.48 -1.41
C GLU A 101 6.29 -20.97 0.07
N ARG A 102 5.48 -20.33 0.93
CA ARG A 102 5.01 -20.93 2.18
C ARG A 102 3.68 -21.60 1.90
N SER A 103 3.56 -22.88 2.26
CA SER A 103 2.31 -23.61 2.13
C SER A 103 1.19 -22.79 2.80
N ARG A 104 0.01 -22.72 2.19
CA ARG A 104 -1.19 -22.09 2.78
C ARG A 104 -1.39 -22.53 4.24
N GLU A 105 -1.02 -23.77 4.54
CA GLU A 105 -1.03 -24.35 5.89
C GLU A 105 -0.06 -23.66 6.85
N ASP A 106 1.14 -23.30 6.41
CA ASP A 106 2.14 -22.61 7.23
C ASP A 106 1.70 -21.19 7.57
N LEU A 107 1.07 -20.49 6.63
CA LEU A 107 0.45 -19.19 6.88
C LEU A 107 -0.70 -19.27 7.89
N LEU A 108 -1.53 -20.32 7.83
CA LEU A 108 -2.59 -20.54 8.80
C LEU A 108 -2.02 -20.81 10.20
N LYS A 109 -1.00 -21.66 10.31
CA LYS A 109 -0.29 -21.94 11.57
C LYS A 109 0.32 -20.68 12.16
N GLU A 110 0.99 -19.88 11.34
CA GLU A 110 1.57 -18.60 11.78
C GLU A 110 0.49 -17.63 12.26
N ASN A 111 -0.65 -17.55 11.56
CA ASN A 111 -1.78 -16.72 12.00
C ASN A 111 -2.36 -17.19 13.34
N GLU A 112 -2.50 -18.50 13.55
CA GLU A 112 -2.96 -19.08 14.81
C GLU A 112 -2.00 -18.79 15.96
N CYS A 113 -0.68 -18.97 15.74
CA CYS A 113 0.36 -18.62 16.70
C CYS A 113 0.28 -17.14 17.09
N LEU A 114 0.19 -16.24 16.11
CA LEU A 114 0.07 -14.80 16.35
C LEU A 114 -1.20 -14.44 17.12
N ARG A 115 -2.34 -15.09 16.81
CA ARG A 115 -3.59 -14.89 17.57
C ARG A 115 -3.45 -15.34 19.02
N ALA A 116 -2.76 -16.45 19.28
CA ALA A 116 -2.49 -16.93 20.63
C ALA A 116 -1.61 -15.95 21.42
N GLU A 117 -0.55 -15.44 20.80
CA GLU A 117 0.33 -14.43 21.40
C GLU A 117 -0.42 -13.14 21.75
N VAL A 118 -1.21 -12.61 20.81
CA VAL A 118 -2.05 -11.43 21.05
C VAL A 118 -3.05 -11.66 22.18
N ALA A 119 -3.68 -12.84 22.24
CA ALA A 119 -4.59 -13.19 23.32
C ALA A 119 -3.89 -13.27 24.68
N TYR A 120 -2.68 -13.80 24.72
CA TYR A 120 -1.85 -13.88 25.92
C TYR A 120 -1.48 -12.48 26.43
N LEU A 121 -0.98 -11.60 25.55
CA LEU A 121 -0.65 -10.21 25.89
C LEU A 121 -1.87 -9.45 26.41
N LYS A 122 -3.03 -9.59 25.77
CA LYS A 122 -4.29 -8.98 26.25
C LYS A 122 -4.69 -9.45 27.65
N LYS A 123 -4.50 -10.73 27.97
CA LYS A 123 -4.75 -11.27 29.32
C LYS A 123 -3.78 -10.68 30.35
N LEU A 124 -2.50 -10.57 29.99
CA LEU A 124 -1.48 -9.97 30.85
C LEU A 124 -1.83 -8.50 31.16
N ASP A 125 -2.17 -7.72 30.14
CA ASP A 125 -2.61 -6.33 30.29
C ASP A 125 -3.84 -6.20 31.19
N ALA A 126 -4.83 -7.10 31.04
CA ALA A 126 -6.01 -7.10 31.89
C ALA A 126 -5.67 -7.33 33.37
N LEU A 127 -4.75 -8.27 33.66
CA LEU A 127 -4.29 -8.53 35.03
C LEU A 127 -3.51 -7.36 35.63
N LEU A 128 -2.65 -6.71 34.84
CA LEU A 128 -1.91 -5.53 35.28
C LEU A 128 -2.87 -4.37 35.60
N ARG A 129 -3.87 -4.13 34.74
CA ARG A 129 -4.91 -3.12 34.99
C ARG A 129 -5.73 -3.43 36.24
N ALA A 130 -6.11 -4.68 36.45
CA ALA A 130 -6.83 -5.09 37.66
C ALA A 130 -6.00 -4.84 38.94
N LYS A 131 -4.70 -5.18 38.92
CA LYS A 131 -3.79 -4.90 40.04
C LYS A 131 -3.64 -3.40 40.31
N GLN A 132 -3.54 -2.57 39.27
CA GLN A 132 -3.47 -1.12 39.43
C GLN A 132 -4.75 -0.53 40.04
N GLN A 133 -5.92 -1.07 39.68
CA GLN A 133 -7.20 -0.65 40.25
C GLN A 133 -7.37 -1.09 41.72
N GLN A 134 -6.80 -2.24 42.08
CA GLN A 134 -6.80 -2.75 43.46
C GLN A 134 -5.74 -2.09 44.35
N ALA A 135 -4.75 -1.41 43.78
CA ALA A 135 -3.74 -0.70 44.56
C ALA A 135 -4.39 0.43 45.37
N PRO A 136 -4.18 0.50 46.70
CA PRO A 136 -4.82 1.50 47.53
C PRO A 136 -4.34 2.90 47.11
N LYS A 137 -5.29 3.80 46.81
CA LYS A 137 -5.00 5.20 46.56
C LYS A 137 -4.37 5.77 47.83
N LYS A 138 -3.06 6.03 47.82
CA LYS A 138 -2.36 6.72 48.91
C LYS A 138 -3.04 8.08 49.09
N LYS A 139 -3.85 8.22 50.15
CA LYS A 139 -4.42 9.50 50.55
C LYS A 139 -3.24 10.43 50.83
N ARG A 140 -3.07 11.46 49.99
CA ARG A 140 -2.17 12.57 50.29
C ARG A 140 -2.67 13.21 51.58
N LYS A 141 -1.86 13.16 52.64
CA LYS A 141 -2.13 13.88 53.88
C LYS A 141 -2.09 15.38 53.57
N SER A 142 -3.17 16.07 53.91
CA SER A 142 -3.23 17.54 53.99
C SER A 142 -2.46 18.04 55.20
#